data_AF-A0A6G3D8R6-F1
#
_entry.id   AF-A0A6G3D8R6-F1
#
_cell.length_a   1.000
_cell.length_b   1.000
_cell.length_c   1.000
_cell.angle_alpha   90.00
_cell.angle_beta   90.00
_cell.angle_gamma   90.00
#
_symmetry.space_group_name_H-M   'P 1'
#
loop_
_entity.id
_entity.type
_entity.pdbx_description
1 polymer ?
#
loop_
_entity_poly.entity_id
_entity_poly.type
_entity_poly.pdbx_seq_one_letter_code
_entity_poly.pdbx_strand_id
1 'polypeptide(L)'
;EDGRVLWREGSARVLRRADGLGFELGADWREEVVGTNGVGTPAVTRRPVQVFASEHFVRSQATWTCAGAPITDPRSGRLLGVVDVSGPLETMHPATLAWVDSVAKLAEARLRELHTQSLERLRAVAAPVLARLGGRALVADRDGWTAAVTGMPYLDRVVLPKSPEAGARWLPAFGACTVEPLAEGWLVRAAAGPVPQGATRIVLDLGQPRRWSVRVLGGAEDWARELSPRHAELLYLLAVDRGGRSAAGLAEDMFGDRARTVTVRAEMSRVRRYLGAYLEHRPYRFCEDAEVEILLPADLRDLLPHSTAPAVARRRASSGVP
;
A
#
# COMPACT_ATOMS: atom_id res chain seq x y z
N GLU A 1 -11.13 -6.21 -2.90
CA GLU A 1 -11.51 -6.98 -1.70
C GLU A 1 -12.79 -7.78 -1.92
N ASP A 2 -13.70 -7.38 -2.84
CA ASP A 2 -15.01 -8.03 -2.90
C ASP A 2 -15.18 -9.14 -3.95
N GLY A 3 -14.24 -9.31 -4.90
CA GLY A 3 -14.32 -10.35 -5.94
C GLY A 3 -15.62 -10.38 -6.76
N ARG A 4 -16.31 -9.24 -6.88
CA ARG A 4 -17.62 -9.15 -7.51
C ARG A 4 -17.55 -9.02 -9.02
N VAL A 5 -18.48 -9.66 -9.72
CA VAL A 5 -18.65 -9.50 -11.16
C VAL A 5 -19.19 -8.09 -11.45
N LEU A 6 -18.37 -7.23 -12.04
CA LEU A 6 -18.75 -5.85 -12.37
C LEU A 6 -19.43 -5.73 -13.73
N TRP A 7 -19.05 -6.61 -14.66
CA TRP A 7 -19.49 -6.57 -16.04
C TRP A 7 -19.27 -7.94 -16.71
N ARG A 8 -20.10 -8.27 -17.70
CA ARG A 8 -20.00 -9.49 -18.50
C ARG A 8 -20.47 -9.24 -19.93
N GLU A 9 -19.78 -9.84 -20.89
CA GLU A 9 -20.16 -9.80 -22.31
C GLU A 9 -19.77 -11.12 -22.98
N GLY A 10 -20.53 -11.53 -24.00
CA GLY A 10 -20.24 -12.72 -24.79
C GLY A 10 -21.46 -13.29 -25.49
N SER A 11 -21.34 -14.53 -25.98
CA SER A 11 -22.43 -15.24 -26.63
C SER A 11 -23.62 -15.44 -25.68
N ALA A 12 -24.84 -15.10 -26.14
CA ALA A 12 -26.06 -15.26 -25.37
C ALA A 12 -26.28 -16.69 -24.86
N ARG A 13 -25.80 -17.72 -25.59
CA ARG A 13 -25.87 -19.11 -25.15
C ARG A 13 -24.93 -19.39 -23.96
N VAL A 14 -23.73 -18.83 -23.97
CA VAL A 14 -22.75 -18.99 -22.90
C VAL A 14 -23.18 -18.21 -21.65
N LEU A 15 -23.68 -16.97 -21.83
CA LEU A 15 -24.21 -16.17 -20.73
C LEU A 15 -25.37 -16.87 -20.01
N ARG A 16 -26.34 -17.46 -20.75
CA ARG A 16 -27.41 -18.26 -20.14
C ARG A 16 -26.91 -19.49 -19.37
N ARG A 17 -25.84 -20.12 -19.84
CA ARG A 17 -25.21 -21.24 -19.13
C ARG A 17 -24.50 -20.75 -17.86
N ALA A 18 -23.89 -19.56 -17.92
CA ALA A 18 -23.23 -18.91 -16.79
C ALA A 18 -24.24 -18.47 -15.72
N ASP A 19 -25.43 -17.99 -16.11
CA ASP A 19 -26.55 -17.69 -15.20
C ASP A 19 -26.91 -18.91 -14.35
N GLY A 20 -26.97 -20.10 -14.97
CA GLY A 20 -27.22 -21.36 -14.26
C GLY A 20 -26.16 -21.75 -13.22
N LEU A 21 -24.99 -21.08 -13.23
CA LEU A 21 -23.93 -21.23 -12.22
C LEU A 21 -23.93 -20.11 -11.18
N GLY A 22 -24.83 -19.13 -11.27
CA GLY A 22 -24.80 -17.92 -10.46
C GLY A 22 -23.70 -16.93 -10.88
N PHE A 23 -23.18 -17.03 -12.11
CA PHE A 23 -22.21 -16.07 -12.67
C PHE A 23 -22.93 -14.82 -13.21
N GLU A 24 -23.56 -14.08 -12.31
CA GLU A 24 -24.38 -12.90 -12.60
C GLU A 24 -23.68 -11.61 -12.16
N LEU A 25 -24.16 -10.45 -12.63
CA LEU A 25 -23.65 -9.15 -12.18
C LEU A 25 -23.83 -9.01 -10.66
N GLY A 26 -22.77 -8.58 -9.97
CA GLY A 26 -22.73 -8.42 -8.52
C GLY A 26 -22.44 -9.71 -7.74
N ALA A 27 -22.43 -10.89 -8.39
CA ALA A 27 -22.11 -12.16 -7.76
C ALA A 27 -20.70 -12.13 -7.15
N ASP A 28 -20.55 -12.74 -5.98
CA ASP A 28 -19.28 -12.83 -5.25
C ASP A 28 -18.51 -14.08 -5.69
N TRP A 29 -17.39 -13.85 -6.38
CA TRP A 29 -16.53 -14.90 -6.94
C TRP A 29 -15.17 -14.96 -6.25
N ARG A 30 -15.07 -14.48 -5.01
CA ARG A 30 -13.86 -14.67 -4.20
C ARG A 30 -13.52 -16.15 -4.07
N GLU A 31 -12.23 -16.45 -4.07
CA GLU A 31 -11.73 -17.82 -3.96
C GLU A 31 -12.18 -18.50 -2.65
N GLU A 32 -12.35 -17.75 -1.57
CA GLU A 32 -12.89 -18.26 -0.30
C GLU A 32 -14.39 -18.60 -0.35
N VAL A 33 -15.14 -18.04 -1.30
CA VAL A 33 -16.58 -18.24 -1.44
C VAL A 33 -16.89 -19.37 -2.42
N VAL A 34 -16.25 -19.34 -3.60
CA VAL A 34 -16.54 -20.24 -4.72
C VAL A 34 -15.48 -21.35 -4.88
N GLY A 35 -14.37 -21.25 -4.14
CA GLY A 35 -13.18 -22.08 -4.35
C GLY A 35 -12.34 -21.60 -5.54
N THR A 36 -11.33 -22.38 -5.93
CA THR A 36 -10.42 -22.03 -7.02
C THR A 36 -11.18 -21.75 -8.32
N ASN A 37 -11.00 -20.53 -8.86
CA ASN A 37 -11.75 -20.02 -10.00
C ASN A 37 -10.98 -18.92 -10.75
N GLY A 38 -11.41 -18.59 -11.98
CA GLY A 38 -10.73 -17.61 -12.84
C GLY A 38 -10.85 -16.14 -12.40
N VAL A 39 -11.67 -15.81 -11.41
CA VAL A 39 -11.84 -14.43 -10.92
C VAL A 39 -11.12 -14.25 -9.58
N GLY A 40 -11.44 -15.08 -8.58
CA GLY A 40 -10.88 -15.01 -7.24
C GLY A 40 -9.41 -15.39 -7.16
N THR A 41 -9.00 -16.47 -7.84
CA THR A 41 -7.63 -16.99 -7.71
C THR A 41 -6.58 -16.03 -8.28
N PRO A 42 -6.75 -15.40 -9.46
CA PRO A 42 -5.83 -14.35 -9.92
C PRO A 42 -5.75 -13.14 -8.97
N ALA A 43 -6.87 -12.76 -8.33
CA ALA A 43 -6.92 -11.65 -7.38
C ALA A 43 -6.06 -11.93 -6.13
N VAL A 44 -6.10 -13.17 -5.63
CA VAL A 44 -5.29 -13.62 -4.48
C VAL A 44 -3.83 -13.81 -4.88
N THR A 45 -3.58 -14.56 -5.95
CA THR A 45 -2.23 -14.95 -6.37
C THR A 45 -1.45 -13.82 -7.04
N ARG A 46 -2.11 -12.74 -7.47
CA ARG A 46 -1.53 -11.59 -8.18
C ARG A 46 -0.76 -11.99 -9.44
N ARG A 47 -1.23 -13.04 -10.12
CA ARG A 47 -0.69 -13.53 -11.39
C ARG A 47 -1.82 -14.07 -12.28
N PRO A 48 -1.62 -14.15 -13.60
CA PRO A 48 -2.54 -14.85 -14.48
C PRO A 48 -2.68 -16.32 -14.08
N VAL A 49 -3.92 -16.82 -14.06
CA VAL A 49 -4.23 -18.21 -13.73
C VAL A 49 -5.25 -18.75 -14.73
N GLN A 50 -5.04 -19.99 -15.15
CA GLN A 50 -6.04 -20.77 -15.84
C GLN A 50 -6.50 -21.89 -14.91
N VAL A 51 -7.81 -22.07 -14.80
CA VAL A 51 -8.43 -23.14 -14.00
C VAL A 51 -9.17 -24.07 -14.97
N PHE A 52 -8.92 -25.37 -14.83
CA PHE A 52 -9.51 -26.39 -15.69
C PHE A 52 -10.45 -27.30 -14.90
N ALA A 53 -11.65 -27.56 -15.43
CA ALA A 53 -12.46 -28.73 -15.10
C ALA A 53 -12.45 -29.15 -13.61
N SER A 54 -11.75 -30.22 -13.24
CA SER A 54 -11.67 -30.78 -11.88
C SER A 54 -10.84 -29.96 -10.87
N GLU A 55 -10.15 -28.91 -11.30
CA GLU A 55 -9.45 -27.96 -10.43
C GLU A 55 -10.41 -26.91 -9.84
N HIS A 56 -11.63 -26.80 -10.38
CA HIS A 56 -12.71 -26.09 -9.71
C HIS A 56 -13.16 -26.89 -8.49
N PHE A 57 -13.08 -26.29 -7.30
CA PHE A 57 -13.50 -26.92 -6.04
C PHE A 57 -14.98 -27.36 -6.04
N VAL A 58 -15.82 -26.71 -6.86
CA VAL A 58 -17.25 -27.00 -6.99
C VAL A 58 -17.54 -27.83 -8.24
N ARG A 59 -18.14 -29.01 -8.07
CA ARG A 59 -18.45 -29.98 -9.15
C ARG A 59 -19.32 -29.42 -10.28
N SER A 60 -20.14 -28.40 -10.04
CA SER A 60 -20.99 -27.77 -11.07
C SER A 60 -20.18 -27.03 -12.15
N GLN A 61 -18.92 -26.69 -11.88
CA GLN A 61 -18.02 -25.99 -12.81
C GLN A 61 -17.09 -26.93 -13.59
N ALA A 62 -17.20 -28.25 -13.40
CA ALA A 62 -16.30 -29.23 -14.02
C ALA A 62 -16.32 -29.24 -15.57
N THR A 63 -17.34 -28.64 -16.19
CA THR A 63 -17.45 -28.51 -17.65
C THR A 63 -16.95 -27.16 -18.18
N TRP A 64 -16.38 -26.32 -17.32
CA TRP A 64 -15.92 -24.98 -17.66
C TRP A 64 -14.39 -24.89 -17.62
N THR A 65 -13.89 -23.91 -18.36
CA THR A 65 -12.54 -23.39 -18.23
C THR A 65 -12.62 -21.89 -18.03
N CYS A 66 -11.78 -21.39 -17.14
CA CYS A 66 -11.66 -19.96 -16.87
C CYS A 66 -10.19 -19.58 -16.97
N ALA A 67 -9.89 -18.47 -17.63
CA ALA A 67 -8.57 -17.88 -17.64
C ALA A 67 -8.69 -16.42 -17.22
N GLY A 68 -8.05 -16.07 -16.09
CA GLY A 68 -8.12 -14.74 -15.53
C GLY A 68 -6.75 -14.12 -15.31
N ALA A 69 -6.66 -12.81 -15.50
CA ALA A 69 -5.46 -12.02 -15.23
C ALA A 69 -5.81 -10.79 -14.38
N PRO A 70 -5.01 -10.49 -13.33
CA PRO A 70 -5.23 -9.33 -12.49
C PRO A 70 -4.83 -8.05 -13.22
N ILE A 71 -5.59 -6.98 -13.00
CA ILE A 71 -5.26 -5.61 -13.39
C ILE A 71 -4.83 -4.88 -12.13
N THR A 72 -3.61 -4.36 -12.14
CA THR A 72 -3.04 -3.59 -11.03
C THR A 72 -2.87 -2.13 -11.40
N ASP A 73 -3.08 -1.26 -10.43
CA ASP A 73 -2.79 0.17 -10.59
C ASP A 73 -1.27 0.31 -10.72
N PRO A 74 -0.75 0.73 -11.89
CA PRO A 74 0.68 0.84 -12.12
C PRO A 74 1.37 1.85 -11.21
N ARG A 75 0.61 2.76 -10.59
CA ARG A 75 1.12 3.81 -9.69
C ARG A 75 1.27 3.28 -8.27
N SER A 76 0.28 2.54 -7.79
CA SER A 76 0.18 2.13 -6.38
C SER A 76 0.47 0.65 -6.14
N GLY A 77 0.49 -0.18 -7.19
CA GLY A 77 0.52 -1.64 -7.11
C GLY A 77 -0.76 -2.27 -6.53
N ARG A 78 -1.80 -1.45 -6.32
CA ARG A 78 -3.10 -1.91 -5.80
C ARG A 78 -3.80 -2.74 -6.86
N LEU A 79 -4.39 -3.86 -6.48
CA LEU A 79 -5.27 -4.61 -7.37
C LEU A 79 -6.53 -3.78 -7.68
N LEU A 80 -6.80 -3.53 -8.95
CA LEU A 80 -7.98 -2.83 -9.42
C LEU A 80 -9.12 -3.79 -9.80
N GLY A 81 -8.77 -4.95 -10.34
CA GLY A 81 -9.74 -5.96 -10.76
C GLY A 81 -9.08 -7.15 -11.43
N VAL A 82 -9.89 -8.00 -12.05
CA VAL A 82 -9.46 -9.14 -12.84
C VAL A 82 -10.24 -9.12 -14.15
N VAL A 83 -9.55 -9.33 -15.27
CA VAL A 83 -10.19 -9.68 -16.54
C VAL A 83 -10.19 -11.20 -16.65
N ASP A 84 -11.34 -11.77 -16.98
CA ASP A 84 -11.52 -13.22 -17.09
C ASP A 84 -12.21 -13.56 -18.40
N VAL A 85 -11.79 -14.68 -19.00
CA VAL A 85 -12.48 -15.33 -20.10
C VAL A 85 -12.90 -16.71 -19.64
N SER A 86 -14.21 -16.92 -19.57
CA SER A 86 -14.84 -18.16 -19.15
C SER A 86 -15.67 -18.76 -20.27
N GLY A 87 -15.61 -20.08 -20.41
CA GLY A 87 -16.40 -20.79 -21.40
C GLY A 87 -16.46 -22.29 -21.18
N PRO A 88 -17.26 -23.00 -22.00
CA PRO A 88 -17.25 -24.46 -21.99
C PRO A 88 -15.85 -25.01 -22.27
N LEU A 89 -15.46 -26.09 -21.59
CA LEU A 89 -14.13 -26.69 -21.71
C LEU A 89 -13.77 -27.05 -23.17
N GLU A 90 -14.74 -27.46 -23.97
CA GLU A 90 -14.58 -27.77 -25.39
C GLU A 90 -14.14 -26.55 -26.25
N THR A 91 -14.27 -25.34 -25.72
CA THR A 91 -13.82 -24.09 -26.38
C THR A 91 -12.43 -23.63 -25.92
N MET A 92 -11.76 -24.42 -25.09
CA MET A 92 -10.43 -24.08 -24.56
C MET A 92 -9.40 -23.98 -25.68
N HIS A 93 -8.64 -22.88 -25.67
CA HIS A 93 -7.50 -22.69 -26.55
C HIS A 93 -6.23 -22.43 -25.71
N PRO A 94 -5.08 -23.05 -26.02
CA PRO A 94 -3.84 -22.87 -25.23
C PRO A 94 -3.36 -21.42 -25.13
N ALA A 95 -3.71 -20.58 -26.12
CA ALA A 95 -3.36 -19.16 -26.10
C ALA A 95 -4.28 -18.28 -25.25
N THR A 96 -5.41 -18.80 -24.72
CA THR A 96 -6.40 -17.98 -24.02
C THR A 96 -5.80 -17.24 -22.82
N LEU A 97 -4.98 -17.92 -22.01
CA LEU A 97 -4.33 -17.26 -20.86
C LEU A 97 -3.41 -16.11 -21.29
N ALA A 98 -2.65 -16.29 -22.38
CA ALA A 98 -1.76 -15.26 -22.90
C ALA A 98 -2.53 -14.05 -23.46
N TRP A 99 -3.69 -14.28 -24.08
CA TRP A 99 -4.56 -13.20 -24.55
C TRP A 99 -5.14 -12.41 -23.38
N VAL A 100 -5.67 -13.10 -22.36
CA VAL A 100 -6.23 -12.45 -21.17
C VAL A 100 -5.17 -11.63 -20.43
N ASP A 101 -3.96 -12.18 -20.26
CA ASP A 101 -2.82 -11.46 -19.68
C ASP A 101 -2.42 -10.23 -20.53
N SER A 102 -2.45 -10.36 -21.86
CA SER A 102 -2.15 -9.24 -22.76
C SER A 102 -3.18 -8.11 -22.64
N VAL A 103 -4.46 -8.44 -22.50
CA VAL A 103 -5.53 -7.46 -22.27
C VAL A 103 -5.34 -6.76 -20.93
N ALA A 104 -5.01 -7.49 -19.87
CA ALA A 104 -4.71 -6.90 -18.56
C ALA A 104 -3.54 -5.91 -18.66
N LYS A 105 -2.42 -6.31 -19.29
CA LYS A 105 -1.25 -5.47 -19.49
C LYS A 105 -1.53 -4.22 -20.34
N LEU A 106 -2.40 -4.34 -21.35
CA LEU A 106 -2.83 -3.19 -22.16
C LEU A 106 -3.66 -2.21 -21.32
N ALA A 107 -4.57 -2.70 -20.47
CA ALA A 107 -5.31 -1.86 -19.54
C ALA A 107 -4.38 -1.13 -18.57
N GLU A 108 -3.40 -1.81 -17.99
CA GLU A 108 -2.39 -1.20 -17.12
C GLU A 108 -1.52 -0.17 -17.86
N ALA A 109 -1.15 -0.42 -19.12
CA ALA A 109 -0.45 0.54 -19.95
C ALA A 109 -1.28 1.80 -20.21
N ARG A 110 -2.58 1.64 -20.49
CA ARG A 110 -3.49 2.77 -20.66
C ARG A 110 -3.66 3.58 -19.37
N LEU A 111 -3.72 2.93 -18.21
CA LEU A 111 -3.77 3.61 -16.91
C LEU A 111 -2.50 4.43 -16.65
N ARG A 112 -1.31 3.92 -17.01
CA ARG A 112 -0.05 4.69 -16.94
C ARG A 112 -0.10 5.93 -17.82
N GLU A 113 -0.51 5.76 -19.08
CA GLU A 113 -0.59 6.85 -20.04
C GLU A 113 -1.54 7.96 -19.57
N LEU A 114 -2.75 7.58 -19.12
CA LEU A 114 -3.74 8.53 -18.60
C LEU A 114 -3.20 9.32 -17.40
N HIS A 115 -2.44 8.67 -16.52
CA HIS A 115 -1.81 9.34 -15.39
C HIS A 115 -0.72 10.33 -15.81
N THR A 116 0.19 9.92 -16.71
CA THR A 116 1.23 10.82 -17.24
C THR A 116 0.60 12.06 -17.89
N GLN A 117 -0.40 11.87 -18.74
CA GLN A 117 -1.13 12.98 -19.38
C GLN A 117 -1.83 13.88 -18.35
N SER A 118 -2.34 13.31 -17.26
CA SER A 118 -2.93 14.10 -16.16
C SER A 118 -1.91 14.97 -15.45
N LEU A 119 -0.72 14.44 -15.17
CA LEU A 119 0.38 15.20 -14.55
C LEU A 119 0.94 16.26 -15.51
N GLU A 120 1.02 15.98 -16.79
CA GLU A 120 1.44 16.96 -17.81
C GLU A 120 0.46 18.14 -17.90
N ARG A 121 -0.85 17.86 -17.91
CA ARG A 121 -1.88 18.92 -17.86
C ARG A 121 -1.76 19.75 -16.58
N LEU A 122 -1.61 19.10 -15.43
CA LEU A 122 -1.43 19.81 -14.15
C LEU A 122 -0.14 20.64 -14.14
N ARG A 123 0.95 20.13 -14.69
CA ARG A 123 2.23 20.86 -14.84
C ARG A 123 2.06 22.09 -15.73
N ALA A 124 1.33 21.99 -16.84
CA ALA A 124 1.06 23.13 -17.73
C ALA A 124 0.27 24.24 -17.04
N VAL A 125 -0.75 23.89 -16.23
CA VAL A 125 -1.51 24.84 -15.41
C VAL A 125 -0.65 25.43 -14.29
N ALA A 126 0.21 24.63 -13.68
CA ALA A 126 1.06 25.02 -12.56
C ALA A 126 2.21 25.95 -12.95
N ALA A 127 2.77 25.80 -14.16
CA ALA A 127 3.95 26.54 -14.61
C ALA A 127 3.87 28.07 -14.40
N PRO A 128 2.82 28.78 -14.84
CA PRO A 128 2.72 30.24 -14.61
C PRO A 128 2.53 30.61 -13.13
N VAL A 129 1.93 29.74 -12.32
CA VAL A 129 1.76 29.95 -10.88
C VAL A 129 3.11 29.84 -10.18
N LEU A 130 3.83 28.75 -10.42
CA LEU A 130 5.15 28.49 -9.81
C LEU A 130 6.19 29.53 -10.23
N ALA A 131 6.15 30.02 -11.47
CA ALA A 131 7.06 31.05 -11.96
C ALA A 131 6.92 32.40 -11.21
N ARG A 132 5.75 32.67 -10.63
CA ARG A 132 5.48 33.89 -9.85
C ARG A 132 5.79 33.73 -8.35
N LEU A 133 6.01 32.50 -7.90
CA LEU A 133 6.27 32.20 -6.50
C LEU A 133 7.76 32.28 -6.21
N GLY A 134 8.12 32.97 -5.12
CA GLY A 134 9.42 32.84 -4.49
C GLY A 134 9.44 31.68 -3.49
N GLY A 135 10.62 31.09 -3.26
CA GLY A 135 10.82 30.06 -2.24
C GLY A 135 10.47 28.64 -2.70
N ARG A 136 10.20 27.76 -1.73
CA ARG A 136 9.99 26.31 -1.94
C ARG A 136 8.51 26.01 -2.16
N ALA A 137 8.16 25.48 -3.33
CA ALA A 137 6.80 25.05 -3.62
C ALA A 137 6.74 23.83 -4.55
N LEU A 138 5.59 23.19 -4.55
CA LEU A 138 5.27 21.94 -5.24
C LEU A 138 3.82 22.00 -5.72
N VAL A 139 3.55 21.40 -6.88
CA VAL A 139 2.20 21.03 -7.28
C VAL A 139 2.11 19.53 -7.39
N ALA A 140 1.11 18.94 -6.72
CA ALA A 140 0.82 17.51 -6.76
C ALA A 140 -0.62 17.24 -7.19
N ASP A 141 -0.90 16.09 -7.79
CA ASP A 141 -2.27 15.64 -8.01
C ASP A 141 -2.96 15.24 -6.69
N ARG A 142 -4.25 14.87 -6.75
CA ARG A 142 -5.03 14.40 -5.59
C ARG A 142 -4.45 13.18 -4.86
N ASP A 143 -3.67 12.35 -5.56
CA ASP A 143 -3.05 11.14 -5.01
C ASP A 143 -1.63 11.41 -4.47
N GLY A 144 -1.18 12.67 -4.56
CA GLY A 144 0.10 13.17 -4.08
C GLY A 144 1.24 13.05 -5.09
N TRP A 145 0.99 12.70 -6.34
CA TRP A 145 2.03 12.63 -7.37
C TRP A 145 2.44 14.02 -7.82
N THR A 146 3.74 14.29 -7.77
CA THR A 146 4.26 15.60 -8.10
C THR A 146 4.14 15.86 -9.59
N ALA A 147 3.49 16.97 -9.94
CA ALA A 147 3.46 17.50 -11.29
C ALA A 147 4.56 18.53 -11.53
N ALA A 148 4.94 19.35 -10.54
CA ALA A 148 5.98 20.36 -10.70
C ALA A 148 6.52 20.85 -9.35
N VAL A 149 7.72 21.44 -9.34
CA VAL A 149 8.34 22.05 -8.15
C VAL A 149 9.04 23.36 -8.51
N THR A 150 9.24 24.24 -7.54
CA THR A 150 10.14 25.41 -7.63
C THR A 150 10.93 25.58 -6.33
N GLY A 151 12.17 26.04 -6.43
CA GLY A 151 13.04 26.33 -5.28
C GLY A 151 13.43 25.11 -4.44
N MET A 152 13.19 23.88 -4.91
CA MET A 152 13.48 22.65 -4.17
C MET A 152 13.71 21.45 -5.09
N PRO A 153 14.33 20.36 -4.60
CA PRO A 153 14.48 19.12 -5.35
C PRO A 153 13.12 18.51 -5.73
N TYR A 154 13.10 17.83 -6.88
CA TYR A 154 11.94 17.06 -7.30
C TYR A 154 11.73 15.86 -6.36
N LEU A 155 10.49 15.68 -5.91
CA LEU A 155 10.04 14.52 -5.15
C LEU A 155 9.01 13.79 -6.00
N ASP A 156 9.11 12.48 -6.16
CA ASP A 156 8.16 11.75 -7.00
C ASP A 156 6.73 11.81 -6.45
N ARG A 157 6.60 11.78 -5.12
CA ARG A 157 5.32 11.76 -4.42
C ARG A 157 5.41 12.43 -3.07
N VAL A 158 4.35 13.14 -2.70
CA VAL A 158 4.09 13.65 -1.35
C VAL A 158 2.89 12.98 -0.72
N VAL A 159 2.86 12.91 0.60
CA VAL A 159 1.69 12.42 1.33
C VAL A 159 0.73 13.59 1.51
N LEU A 160 -0.42 13.54 0.84
CA LEU A 160 -1.55 14.44 1.07
C LEU A 160 -2.60 13.74 1.94
N PRO A 161 -3.42 14.49 2.71
CA PRO A 161 -4.59 13.91 3.36
C PRO A 161 -5.58 13.35 2.34
N LYS A 162 -6.42 12.36 2.69
CA LYS A 162 -7.55 11.95 1.84
C LYS A 162 -8.52 13.08 1.52
N SER A 163 -8.69 14.04 2.41
CA SER A 163 -9.49 15.25 2.21
C SER A 163 -8.62 16.47 2.48
N PRO A 164 -7.79 16.90 1.52
CA PRO A 164 -7.00 18.10 1.70
C PRO A 164 -7.95 19.29 1.73
N GLU A 165 -7.78 20.14 2.73
CA GLU A 165 -8.44 21.44 2.80
C GLU A 165 -7.39 22.52 2.58
N ALA A 166 -7.85 23.66 2.08
CA ALA A 166 -6.98 24.82 1.93
C ALA A 166 -6.56 25.33 3.32
N GLY A 167 -5.28 25.67 3.50
CA GLY A 167 -4.80 26.28 4.75
C GLY A 167 -3.38 25.91 5.14
N ALA A 168 -2.96 26.44 6.30
CA ALA A 168 -1.66 26.18 6.90
C ALA A 168 -1.63 24.81 7.60
N ARG A 169 -0.55 24.07 7.41
CA ARG A 169 -0.38 22.70 7.92
C ARG A 169 1.06 22.24 7.88
N TRP A 170 1.32 21.13 8.54
CA TRP A 170 2.61 20.47 8.49
C TRP A 170 2.54 19.25 7.56
N LEU A 171 3.50 19.12 6.64
CA LEU A 171 3.68 17.94 5.79
C LEU A 171 5.10 17.41 5.95
N PRO A 172 5.32 16.09 6.10
CA PRO A 172 6.64 15.58 6.45
C PRO A 172 7.75 15.90 5.45
N ALA A 173 7.44 16.00 4.16
CA ALA A 173 8.42 16.36 3.13
C ALA A 173 8.69 17.89 3.03
N PHE A 174 7.83 18.71 3.63
CA PHE A 174 7.82 20.18 3.50
C PHE A 174 8.00 20.94 4.82
N GLY A 175 7.81 20.27 5.95
CA GLY A 175 7.61 20.92 7.24
C GLY A 175 6.34 21.77 7.24
N ALA A 176 6.40 22.92 7.90
CA ALA A 176 5.37 23.94 7.88
C ALA A 176 5.09 24.43 6.45
N CYS A 177 3.85 24.35 6.00
CA CYS A 177 3.43 24.70 4.64
C CYS A 177 1.99 25.20 4.57
N THR A 178 1.64 25.79 3.44
CA THR A 178 0.27 26.12 3.05
C THR A 178 -0.12 25.23 1.88
N VAL A 179 -1.31 24.67 1.94
CA VAL A 179 -1.88 23.84 0.87
C VAL A 179 -3.08 24.58 0.28
N GLU A 180 -3.15 24.66 -1.03
CA GLU A 180 -4.21 25.35 -1.77
C GLU A 180 -4.66 24.51 -2.96
N PRO A 181 -5.96 24.51 -3.30
CA PRO A 181 -6.45 23.82 -4.48
C PRO A 181 -5.90 24.48 -5.75
N LEU A 182 -5.45 23.67 -6.70
CA LEU A 182 -5.00 24.11 -8.01
C LEU A 182 -5.45 23.13 -9.09
N ALA A 183 -6.51 23.48 -9.81
CA ALA A 183 -7.17 22.60 -10.78
C ALA A 183 -7.51 21.23 -10.14
N GLU A 184 -7.09 20.13 -10.76
CA GLU A 184 -7.28 18.74 -10.28
C GLU A 184 -6.27 18.31 -9.21
N GLY A 185 -5.53 19.26 -8.63
CA GLY A 185 -4.44 19.00 -7.69
C GLY A 185 -4.30 20.08 -6.63
N TRP A 186 -3.11 20.14 -6.05
CA TRP A 186 -2.79 20.94 -4.88
C TRP A 186 -1.47 21.65 -5.06
N LEU A 187 -1.46 22.94 -4.79
CA LEU A 187 -0.27 23.75 -4.59
C LEU A 187 0.14 23.67 -3.11
N VAL A 188 1.36 23.24 -2.86
CA VAL A 188 1.98 23.18 -1.53
C VAL A 188 3.12 24.19 -1.51
N ARG A 189 3.08 25.17 -0.61
CA ARG A 189 4.15 26.15 -0.43
C ARG A 189 4.70 26.08 0.98
N ALA A 190 6.02 26.05 1.14
CA ALA A 190 6.64 26.12 2.45
C ALA A 190 6.27 27.45 3.14
N ALA A 191 5.89 27.39 4.41
CA ALA A 191 5.61 28.57 5.21
C ALA A 191 6.93 29.19 5.69
N ALA A 192 6.99 30.52 5.74
CA ALA A 192 8.14 31.27 6.25
C ALA A 192 8.21 31.31 7.79
N GLY A 193 7.19 30.80 8.49
CA GLY A 193 7.09 30.80 9.96
C GLY A 193 6.61 29.46 10.52
N PRO A 194 6.70 29.25 11.84
CA PRO A 194 6.26 28.00 12.48
C PRO A 194 4.74 27.86 12.34
N VAL A 195 4.30 26.80 11.67
CA VAL A 195 2.91 26.30 11.80
C VAL A 195 2.82 25.58 13.15
N PRO A 196 1.73 25.73 13.93
CA PRO A 196 1.57 24.99 15.17
C PRO A 196 1.79 23.50 14.93
N GLN A 197 2.82 22.93 15.58
CA GLN A 197 2.99 21.49 15.66
C GLN A 197 1.79 20.94 16.45
N GLY A 198 0.77 20.46 15.75
CA GLY A 198 0.08 19.29 16.28
C GLY A 198 1.10 18.16 16.18
N ALA A 199 1.71 17.76 17.29
CA ALA A 199 2.69 16.68 17.28
C ALA A 199 2.05 15.47 16.59
N THR A 200 2.62 15.04 15.46
CA THR A 200 2.10 13.86 14.78
C THR A 200 2.34 12.68 15.72
N ARG A 201 1.27 12.09 16.24
CA ARG A 201 1.34 11.00 17.21
C ARG A 201 1.27 9.67 16.48
N ILE A 202 2.31 8.87 16.62
CA ILE A 202 2.40 7.52 16.06
C ILE A 202 2.15 6.54 17.19
N VAL A 203 0.98 5.89 17.19
CA VAL A 203 0.63 4.88 18.17
C VAL A 203 0.96 3.50 17.60
N LEU A 204 1.98 2.85 18.15
CA LEU A 204 2.33 1.47 17.87
C LEU A 204 1.62 0.57 18.88
N ASP A 205 0.52 -0.06 18.45
CA ASP A 205 -0.26 -0.96 19.29
C ASP A 205 0.28 -2.39 19.21
N LEU A 206 0.96 -2.80 20.28
CA LEU A 206 1.47 -4.16 20.50
C LEU A 206 0.73 -4.86 21.65
N GLY A 207 -0.38 -4.28 22.12
CA GLY A 207 -1.10 -4.76 23.30
C GLY A 207 -1.74 -6.13 23.11
N GLN A 208 -2.05 -6.50 21.87
CA GLN A 208 -2.60 -7.82 21.53
C GLN A 208 -1.50 -8.79 21.07
N PRO A 209 -1.48 -10.06 21.54
CA PRO A 209 -0.40 -11.00 21.26
C PRO A 209 -0.23 -11.40 19.79
N ARG A 210 -1.25 -11.19 18.94
CA ARG A 210 -1.26 -11.63 17.53
C ARG A 210 -1.84 -10.62 16.55
N ARG A 211 -2.17 -9.41 17.02
CA ARG A 211 -2.77 -8.37 16.20
C ARG A 211 -2.09 -7.05 16.54
N TRP A 212 -1.17 -6.64 15.69
CA TRP A 212 -0.37 -5.43 15.92
C TRP A 212 -0.75 -4.40 14.90
N SER A 213 -0.82 -3.15 15.31
CA SER A 213 -1.13 -2.08 14.38
C SER A 213 -0.25 -0.87 14.62
N VAL A 214 -0.08 -0.07 13.57
CA VAL A 214 0.42 1.28 13.71
C VAL A 214 -0.67 2.24 13.29
N ARG A 215 -0.89 3.25 14.12
CA ARG A 215 -1.76 4.39 13.84
C ARG A 215 -0.94 5.64 13.79
N VAL A 216 -1.24 6.52 12.85
CA VAL A 216 -0.69 7.87 12.81
C VAL A 216 -1.84 8.83 13.00
N LEU A 217 -1.70 9.76 13.94
CA LEU A 217 -2.71 10.74 14.34
C LEU A 217 -2.11 12.15 14.24
N GLY A 218 -2.93 13.15 13.86
CA GLY A 218 -2.48 14.54 13.82
C GLY A 218 -1.42 14.83 12.75
N GLY A 219 -1.22 13.89 11.81
CA GLY A 219 -0.47 14.11 10.58
C GLY A 219 -1.36 14.71 9.49
N ALA A 220 -1.01 14.46 8.22
CA ALA A 220 -1.88 14.83 7.09
C ALA A 220 -3.27 14.17 7.20
N GLU A 221 -3.33 12.90 7.60
CA GLU A 221 -4.58 12.18 7.87
C GLU A 221 -4.35 11.12 8.93
N ASP A 222 -5.37 10.87 9.75
CA ASP A 222 -5.39 9.76 10.68
C ASP A 222 -5.58 8.44 9.94
N TRP A 223 -4.66 7.49 10.12
CA TRP A 223 -4.78 6.17 9.51
C TRP A 223 -4.26 5.07 10.43
N ALA A 224 -4.75 3.85 10.19
CA ALA A 224 -4.35 2.64 10.90
C ALA A 224 -3.94 1.56 9.89
N ARG A 225 -2.96 0.75 10.25
CA ARG A 225 -2.55 -0.42 9.46
C ARG A 225 -2.18 -1.57 10.38
N GLU A 226 -2.65 -2.75 10.04
CA GLU A 226 -2.18 -3.99 10.65
C GLU A 226 -0.76 -4.34 10.17
N LEU A 227 0.10 -4.70 11.11
CA LEU A 227 1.51 -4.95 10.87
C LEU A 227 1.75 -6.44 10.67
N SER A 228 2.67 -6.76 9.76
CA SER A 228 3.26 -8.09 9.73
C SER A 228 4.10 -8.32 11.00
N PRO A 229 4.33 -9.59 11.39
CA PRO A 229 5.27 -9.95 12.46
C PRO A 229 6.61 -9.19 12.39
N ARG A 230 7.21 -9.15 11.20
CA ARG A 230 8.53 -8.51 10.98
C ARG A 230 8.47 -7.00 11.06
N HIS A 231 7.39 -6.38 10.59
CA HIS A 231 7.23 -4.93 10.71
C HIS A 231 6.97 -4.51 12.17
N ALA A 232 6.23 -5.31 12.94
CA ALA A 232 6.00 -5.05 14.36
C ALA A 232 7.32 -5.07 15.15
N GLU A 233 8.18 -6.06 14.91
CA GLU A 233 9.54 -6.11 15.50
C GLU A 233 10.38 -4.89 15.13
N LEU A 234 10.46 -4.55 13.83
CA LEU A 234 11.25 -3.40 13.35
C LEU A 234 10.79 -2.09 13.98
N LEU A 235 9.48 -1.82 13.94
CA LEU A 235 8.92 -0.58 14.47
C LEU A 235 9.06 -0.51 15.99
N TYR A 236 8.93 -1.64 16.70
CA TYR A 236 9.19 -1.70 18.13
C TYR A 236 10.65 -1.32 18.46
N LEU A 237 11.61 -1.93 17.76
CA LEU A 237 13.04 -1.66 17.98
C LEU A 237 13.38 -0.18 17.71
N LEU A 238 12.80 0.41 16.66
CA LEU A 238 12.96 1.83 16.36
C LEU A 238 12.24 2.76 17.34
N ALA A 239 11.10 2.34 17.89
CA ALA A 239 10.35 3.16 18.84
C ALA A 239 11.04 3.20 20.22
N VAL A 240 11.67 2.10 20.62
CA VAL A 240 12.44 1.98 21.87
C VAL A 240 13.82 2.62 21.76
N ASP A 241 14.43 2.62 20.56
CA ASP A 241 15.72 3.26 20.30
C ASP A 241 15.57 4.52 19.44
N ARG A 242 15.31 5.65 20.12
CA ARG A 242 15.10 6.95 19.47
C ARG A 242 16.34 7.52 18.79
N GLY A 243 17.54 7.09 19.20
CA GLY A 243 18.79 7.48 18.52
C GLY A 243 18.91 6.90 17.10
N GLY A 244 18.09 5.88 16.82
CA GLY A 244 18.02 5.21 15.53
C GLY A 244 19.02 4.08 15.38
N ARG A 245 18.73 3.17 14.45
CA ARG A 245 19.57 2.01 14.17
C ARG A 245 19.98 1.94 12.71
N SER A 246 21.25 1.62 12.49
CA SER A 246 21.72 1.24 11.15
C SER A 246 21.07 -0.08 10.71
N ALA A 247 21.05 -0.36 9.41
CA ALA A 247 20.54 -1.62 8.89
C ALA A 247 21.26 -2.85 9.50
N ALA A 248 22.58 -2.73 9.73
CA ALA A 248 23.37 -3.77 10.37
C ALA A 248 23.10 -3.88 11.88
N GLY A 249 22.78 -2.76 12.55
CA GLY A 249 22.35 -2.76 13.95
C GLY A 249 21.00 -3.46 14.12
N LEU A 250 20.01 -3.10 13.29
CA LEU A 250 18.72 -3.80 13.28
C LEU A 250 18.86 -5.29 12.95
N ALA A 251 19.79 -5.66 12.06
CA ALA A 251 20.06 -7.06 11.74
C ALA A 251 20.58 -7.83 12.96
N GLU A 252 21.49 -7.23 13.72
CA GLU A 252 21.96 -7.77 15.00
C GLU A 252 20.81 -7.92 16.01
N ASP A 253 19.95 -6.91 16.15
CA ASP A 253 18.86 -6.95 17.13
C ASP A 253 17.78 -7.97 16.80
N MET A 254 17.50 -8.16 15.50
CA MET A 254 16.46 -9.04 15.00
C MET A 254 16.91 -10.48 14.83
N PHE A 255 18.16 -10.70 14.44
CA PHE A 255 18.66 -12.02 14.06
C PHE A 255 19.88 -12.49 14.86
N GLY A 256 20.52 -11.60 15.63
CA GLY A 256 21.84 -11.87 16.24
C GLY A 256 22.96 -11.97 15.20
N ASP A 257 22.71 -11.45 13.99
CA ASP A 257 23.63 -11.57 12.86
C ASP A 257 23.55 -10.33 11.96
N ARG A 258 24.63 -9.53 11.97
CA ARG A 258 24.80 -8.34 11.12
C ARG A 258 24.78 -8.65 9.63
N ALA A 259 25.10 -9.87 9.19
CA ALA A 259 25.11 -10.25 7.78
C ALA A 259 23.70 -10.23 7.15
N ARG A 260 22.64 -10.27 7.97
CA ARG A 260 21.23 -10.18 7.55
C ARG A 260 20.79 -8.76 7.14
N THR A 261 21.74 -7.84 6.92
CA THR A 261 21.52 -6.44 6.53
C THR A 261 20.64 -6.30 5.28
N VAL A 262 20.80 -7.15 4.26
CA VAL A 262 20.00 -7.08 3.02
C VAL A 262 18.53 -7.35 3.30
N THR A 263 18.22 -8.34 4.14
CA THR A 263 16.86 -8.65 4.57
C THR A 263 16.24 -7.47 5.31
N VAL A 264 16.97 -6.87 6.25
CA VAL A 264 16.49 -5.66 6.97
C VAL A 264 16.22 -4.50 6.01
N ARG A 265 17.12 -4.24 5.05
CA ARG A 265 16.92 -3.16 4.05
C ARG A 265 15.67 -3.40 3.21
N ALA A 266 15.40 -4.66 2.83
CA ALA A 266 14.20 -5.02 2.09
C ALA A 266 12.93 -4.78 2.91
N GLU A 267 12.90 -5.20 4.18
CA GLU A 267 11.75 -4.93 5.07
C GLU A 267 11.58 -3.43 5.33
N MET A 268 12.65 -2.70 5.65
CA MET A 268 12.60 -1.25 5.84
C MET A 268 12.14 -0.51 4.59
N SER A 269 12.48 -1.00 3.39
CA SER A 269 11.93 -0.47 2.14
C SER A 269 10.41 -0.61 2.08
N ARG A 270 9.86 -1.76 2.49
CA ARG A 270 8.40 -1.99 2.55
C ARG A 270 7.73 -1.12 3.62
N VAL A 271 8.32 -1.02 4.81
CA VAL A 271 7.85 -0.14 5.89
C VAL A 271 7.78 1.31 5.41
N ARG A 272 8.83 1.78 4.73
CA ARG A 272 8.89 3.15 4.19
C ARG A 272 7.84 3.44 3.11
N ARG A 273 7.24 2.44 2.47
CA ARG A 273 6.13 2.70 1.53
C ARG A 273 4.91 3.31 2.22
N TYR A 274 4.71 3.07 3.51
CA TYR A 274 3.55 3.57 4.26
C TYR A 274 3.91 4.44 5.48
N LEU A 275 5.11 4.30 6.05
CA LEU A 275 5.62 5.16 7.13
C LEU A 275 6.80 6.04 6.71
N GLY A 276 7.17 6.07 5.42
CA GLY A 276 8.40 6.73 4.96
C GLY A 276 8.45 8.23 5.23
N ALA A 277 7.29 8.87 5.38
CA ALA A 277 7.19 10.28 5.72
C ALA A 277 7.59 10.55 7.20
N TYR A 278 7.49 9.54 8.06
CA TYR A 278 7.76 9.63 9.50
C TYR A 278 9.01 8.85 9.92
N LEU A 279 9.77 8.36 8.94
CA LEU A 279 10.98 7.56 9.16
C LEU A 279 12.15 8.16 8.40
N GLU A 280 13.17 8.56 9.16
CA GLU A 280 14.46 8.96 8.63
C GLU A 280 15.29 7.72 8.27
N HIS A 281 16.35 7.95 7.48
CA HIS A 281 17.28 6.90 7.09
C HIS A 281 18.72 7.38 7.31
N ARG A 282 19.60 6.44 7.72
CA ARG A 282 21.01 6.67 8.09
C ARG A 282 21.22 7.52 9.38
N PRO A 283 20.87 7.02 10.56
CA PRO A 283 20.27 5.70 10.85
C PRO A 283 18.75 5.68 10.62
N TYR A 284 18.14 4.50 10.59
CA TYR A 284 16.68 4.41 10.60
C TYR A 284 16.17 4.84 11.97
N ARG A 285 15.23 5.79 12.01
CA ARG A 285 14.56 6.27 13.23
C ARG A 285 13.25 6.94 12.87
N PHE A 286 12.36 7.07 13.84
CA PHE A 286 11.25 8.01 13.71
C PHE A 286 11.76 9.44 13.68
N CYS A 287 11.10 10.32 12.92
CA CYS A 287 11.44 11.74 12.90
C CYS A 287 11.32 12.33 14.32
N GLU A 288 12.19 13.29 14.67
CA GLU A 288 12.17 13.92 16.01
C GLU A 288 10.85 14.62 16.33
N ASP A 289 10.17 15.14 15.30
CA ASP A 289 8.89 15.82 15.42
C ASP A 289 7.68 14.88 15.60
N ALA A 290 7.90 13.55 15.62
CA ALA A 290 6.85 12.55 15.80
C ALA A 290 6.81 12.01 17.24
N GLU A 291 5.67 12.19 17.90
CA GLU A 291 5.41 11.58 19.21
C GLU A 291 5.05 10.10 19.02
N VAL A 292 6.02 9.21 19.21
CA VAL A 292 5.75 7.77 19.15
C VAL A 292 5.30 7.27 20.53
N GLU A 293 4.11 6.70 20.60
CA GLU A 293 3.56 6.01 21.76
C GLU A 293 3.55 4.51 21.47
N ILE A 294 3.92 3.70 22.47
CA ILE A 294 3.89 2.25 22.36
C ILE A 294 2.85 1.73 23.35
N LEU A 295 1.80 1.09 22.85
CA LEU A 295 0.86 0.35 23.71
C LEU A 295 1.40 -1.05 23.87
N LEU A 296 1.90 -1.35 25.06
CA LEU A 296 2.45 -2.65 25.41
C LEU A 296 1.36 -3.57 25.96
N PRO A 297 1.53 -4.90 25.87
CA PRO A 297 0.64 -5.83 26.55
C PRO A 297 0.75 -5.66 28.07
N ALA A 298 -0.31 -6.05 28.79
CA ALA A 298 -0.35 -5.97 30.25
C ALA A 298 0.78 -6.78 30.91
N ASP A 299 1.13 -7.93 30.31
CA ASP A 299 2.32 -8.70 30.65
C ASP A 299 3.35 -8.57 29.53
N LEU A 300 4.52 -8.04 29.85
CA LEU A 300 5.61 -7.90 28.89
C LEU A 300 6.12 -9.24 28.34
N ARG A 301 5.85 -10.37 28.99
CA ARG A 301 6.13 -11.71 28.43
C ARG A 301 5.31 -11.99 27.17
N ASP A 302 4.16 -11.33 27.02
CA ASP A 302 3.30 -11.40 25.83
C ASP A 302 3.71 -10.41 24.74
N LEU A 303 4.81 -9.66 24.92
CA LEU A 303 5.31 -8.77 23.88
C LEU A 303 5.84 -9.57 22.69
N LEU A 304 5.15 -9.45 21.56
CA LEU A 304 5.51 -10.08 20.28
C LEU A 304 5.90 -11.56 20.47
N PRO A 305 4.99 -12.43 20.93
CA PRO A 305 5.32 -13.77 21.41
C PRO A 305 5.88 -14.69 20.32
N HIS A 306 5.60 -14.37 19.05
CA HIS A 306 6.16 -15.05 17.87
C HIS A 306 7.63 -14.67 17.59
N SER A 307 8.12 -13.58 18.18
CA SER A 307 9.41 -13.01 17.84
C SER A 307 10.53 -13.79 18.51
N THR A 308 11.47 -14.29 17.69
CA THR A 308 12.74 -14.88 18.12
C THR A 308 13.87 -13.86 18.15
N ALA A 309 13.58 -12.57 17.97
CA ALA A 309 14.59 -11.53 17.91
C ALA A 309 15.32 -11.38 19.26
N PRO A 310 16.67 -11.43 19.29
CA PRO A 310 17.43 -11.32 20.54
C PRO A 310 17.12 -10.06 21.36
N ALA A 311 16.93 -8.92 20.70
CA ALA A 311 16.57 -7.68 21.39
C ALA A 311 15.17 -7.71 22.01
N VAL A 312 14.19 -8.32 21.33
CA VAL A 312 12.82 -8.49 21.87
C VAL A 312 12.82 -9.51 23.02
N ALA A 313 13.53 -10.63 22.87
CA ALA A 313 13.65 -11.64 23.91
C ALA A 313 14.29 -11.07 25.20
N ARG A 314 15.35 -10.25 25.07
CA ARG A 314 15.94 -9.54 26.21
C ARG A 314 14.93 -8.62 26.91
N ARG A 315 14.09 -7.91 26.14
CA ARG A 315 13.04 -7.04 26.70
C ARG A 315 11.95 -7.81 27.44
N ARG A 316 11.54 -8.99 26.93
CA ARG A 316 10.63 -9.87 27.68
C ARG A 316 11.26 -10.32 29.01
N ALA A 317 12.53 -10.73 28.97
CA ALA A 317 13.26 -11.23 30.14
C ALA A 317 13.52 -10.14 31.21
N SER A 318 13.75 -8.89 30.80
CA SER A 318 14.01 -7.78 31.75
C SER A 318 12.81 -7.41 32.63
N SER A 319 11.63 -7.93 32.34
CA SER A 319 10.38 -7.68 33.07
C SER A 319 10.12 -8.72 34.17
N GLY A 320 10.97 -9.75 34.25
CA GLY A 320 10.84 -10.88 35.17
C GLY A 320 11.68 -10.76 36.45
N VAL A 321 12.16 -9.56 36.79
CA VAL A 321 12.84 -9.32 38.07
C VAL A 321 11.90 -8.49 38.96
N PRO A 322 11.42 -9.02 40.09
CA PRO A 322 10.64 -8.25 41.06
C PRO A 322 11.44 -7.08 41.66
#